data_AF-A0A935Q6M3-F1
#
_entry.id   AF-A0A935Q6M3-F1
#
_cell.length_a   1.000
_cell.length_b   1.000
_cell.length_c   1.000
_cell.angle_alpha   90.00
_cell.angle_beta   90.00
_cell.angle_gamma   90.00
#
_symmetry.space_group_name_H-M   'P 1'
#
loop_
_entity.id
_entity.type
_entity.pdbx_description
1 polymer ?
#
loop_
_entity_poly.entity_id
_entity_poly.type
_entity_poly.pdbx_seq_one_letter_code
_entity_poly.pdbx_strand_id
1 'polypeptide(L)'
;MKKLIPLLCLPFFIACQKESSTTTPPVTIDSATVTISNGYGTGKYKVGDTVHIFSVAYSTDQLFNTWSSSDASLLNGKDEWHTWFIMPARNVSFSGSIKNITPFTLTLEQIRGRDRNKSVYYYFPASHKGFVLLLHGSGGTAQHFVNSYEYQQLIKDLVNDNFGVIVTEAEEATTGIDSNGDGKLRWATTPYDSVTNIDYANIKIITDTFYNRGVTNRAKFRYSVGMSNGGNFSSYLSALFSYKAGISYCAPSGAPIAAISTTPLQFCMARFDNNENVGPTGNTNALTNSQTLTSRGICSKYYILEHSPLYPERFARKGDISLSKSALLFNELKTKGFLNNKNYFIGFSDALTTAYQANPTSFPELNSLTVFQKLTVIEQIDLAVADHQMYSDYNRATLKFLNTQCL
;
A
#
# COMPACT_ATOMS: atom_id res chain seq x y z
N MET A 1 -89.39 -37.46 -47.40
CA MET A 1 -88.92 -38.14 -46.17
C MET A 1 -87.47 -37.74 -45.93
N LYS A 2 -87.19 -37.19 -44.74
CA LYS A 2 -85.91 -36.59 -44.33
C LYS A 2 -84.79 -37.64 -44.30
N LYS A 3 -83.59 -37.30 -44.79
CA LYS A 3 -82.34 -38.01 -44.50
C LYS A 3 -81.39 -37.04 -43.78
N LEU A 4 -80.98 -37.42 -42.57
CA LEU A 4 -79.86 -36.86 -41.83
C LEU A 4 -78.57 -37.55 -42.27
N ILE A 5 -77.49 -36.77 -42.47
CA ILE A 5 -76.09 -37.22 -42.41
C ILE A 5 -75.29 -36.10 -41.71
N PRO A 6 -74.34 -36.42 -40.79
CA PRO A 6 -73.83 -35.48 -39.80
C PRO A 6 -72.63 -34.65 -40.28
N LEU A 7 -72.49 -33.51 -39.59
CA LEU A 7 -71.51 -32.43 -39.76
C LEU A 7 -70.10 -32.89 -39.35
N LEU A 8 -69.10 -32.63 -40.19
CA LEU A 8 -67.67 -32.73 -39.86
C LEU A 8 -67.08 -31.32 -39.80
N CYS A 9 -66.64 -30.88 -38.62
CA CYS A 9 -65.98 -29.59 -38.42
C CYS A 9 -64.50 -29.66 -38.83
N LEU A 10 -64.08 -28.81 -39.77
CA LEU A 10 -62.67 -28.51 -40.07
C LEU A 10 -62.29 -27.14 -39.47
N PRO A 11 -61.16 -27.01 -38.75
CA PRO A 11 -60.69 -25.73 -38.25
C PRO A 11 -59.92 -24.96 -39.34
N PHE A 12 -60.27 -23.70 -39.53
CA PHE A 12 -59.52 -22.73 -40.34
C PHE A 12 -58.27 -22.28 -39.56
N PHE A 13 -57.07 -22.56 -40.09
CA PHE A 13 -55.84 -21.91 -39.63
C PHE A 13 -55.67 -20.57 -40.34
N ILE A 14 -55.86 -19.47 -39.60
CA ILE A 14 -55.41 -18.14 -40.03
C ILE A 14 -53.97 -17.99 -39.55
N ALA A 15 -53.02 -18.08 -40.47
CA ALA A 15 -51.62 -17.78 -40.20
C ALA A 15 -51.41 -16.26 -40.22
N CYS A 16 -51.24 -15.65 -39.05
CA CYS A 16 -50.72 -14.28 -38.93
C CYS A 16 -49.25 -14.26 -39.38
N GLN A 17 -48.96 -13.57 -40.49
CA GLN A 17 -47.59 -13.22 -40.84
C GLN A 17 -47.07 -12.20 -39.82
N LYS A 18 -46.04 -12.60 -39.06
CA LYS A 18 -45.32 -11.72 -38.14
C LYS A 18 -44.35 -10.88 -38.98
N GLU A 19 -44.48 -9.55 -38.92
CA GLU A 19 -43.50 -8.65 -39.51
C GLU A 19 -42.10 -9.00 -38.99
N SER A 20 -41.16 -9.19 -39.90
CA SER A 20 -39.75 -9.39 -39.59
C SER A 20 -39.13 -8.05 -39.23
N SER A 21 -39.38 -7.56 -38.01
CA SER A 21 -38.52 -6.53 -37.42
C SER A 21 -37.18 -7.17 -37.11
N THR A 22 -36.17 -6.94 -37.93
CA THR A 22 -34.77 -7.22 -37.60
C THR A 22 -34.35 -6.27 -36.48
N THR A 23 -34.71 -6.58 -35.24
CA THR A 23 -34.05 -6.01 -34.07
C THR A 23 -32.67 -6.62 -34.01
N THR A 24 -31.68 -5.96 -34.58
CA THR A 24 -30.27 -6.21 -34.28
C THR A 24 -30.14 -6.12 -32.76
N PRO A 25 -29.70 -7.18 -32.06
CA PRO A 25 -29.39 -7.08 -30.64
C PRO A 25 -28.45 -5.89 -30.42
N PRO A 26 -28.58 -5.13 -29.31
CA PRO A 26 -27.61 -4.09 -29.00
C PRO A 26 -26.21 -4.68 -29.11
N VAL A 27 -25.31 -4.02 -29.84
CA VAL A 27 -23.92 -4.46 -29.94
C VAL A 27 -23.37 -4.46 -28.51
N THR A 28 -23.21 -5.65 -27.93
CA THR A 28 -22.55 -5.82 -26.64
C THR A 28 -21.07 -5.60 -26.86
N ILE A 29 -20.57 -4.45 -26.41
CA ILE A 29 -19.14 -4.18 -26.36
C ILE A 29 -18.54 -5.14 -25.32
N ASP A 30 -17.91 -6.22 -25.76
CA ASP A 30 -17.22 -7.18 -24.86
C ASP A 30 -15.88 -6.62 -24.36
N SER A 31 -15.31 -5.65 -25.06
CA SER A 31 -14.03 -5.03 -24.71
C SER A 31 -13.92 -3.59 -25.17
N ALA A 32 -13.20 -2.79 -24.39
CA ALA A 32 -12.95 -1.38 -24.67
C ALA A 32 -11.48 -1.01 -24.42
N THR A 33 -11.06 0.13 -24.95
CA THR A 33 -9.69 0.62 -24.88
C THR A 33 -9.49 1.54 -23.69
N VAL A 34 -8.40 1.33 -22.97
CA VAL A 34 -7.87 2.23 -21.94
C VAL A 34 -6.66 2.93 -22.52
N THR A 35 -6.65 4.26 -22.47
CA THR A 35 -5.52 5.09 -22.91
C THR A 35 -4.93 5.84 -21.73
N ILE A 36 -3.69 5.51 -21.38
CA ILE A 36 -2.95 6.13 -20.30
C ILE A 36 -1.86 7.04 -20.86
N SER A 37 -1.88 8.31 -20.46
CA SER A 37 -0.83 9.29 -20.69
C SER A 37 -0.03 9.50 -19.40
N ASN A 38 1.29 9.65 -19.51
CA ASN A 38 2.19 9.79 -18.35
C ASN A 38 2.00 8.68 -17.28
N GLY A 39 1.77 7.46 -17.76
CA GLY A 39 1.61 6.28 -16.94
C GLY A 39 1.58 5.01 -17.77
N TYR A 40 1.28 3.90 -17.11
CA TYR A 40 1.26 2.55 -17.65
C TYR A 40 -0.11 1.90 -17.42
N GLY A 41 -0.47 0.93 -18.27
CA GLY A 41 -1.79 0.28 -18.27
C GLY A 41 -2.65 0.58 -19.51
N THR A 42 -2.07 1.18 -20.55
CA THR A 42 -2.73 1.30 -21.86
C THR A 42 -2.96 -0.09 -22.45
N GLY A 43 -4.16 -0.34 -22.96
CA GLY A 43 -4.50 -1.63 -23.55
C GLY A 43 -5.97 -1.78 -23.87
N LYS A 44 -6.33 -2.98 -24.33
CA LYS A 44 -7.71 -3.38 -24.59
C LYS A 44 -8.13 -4.41 -23.54
N TYR A 45 -9.21 -4.12 -22.82
CA TYR A 45 -9.66 -4.90 -21.67
C TYR A 45 -11.11 -5.32 -21.85
N LYS A 46 -11.50 -6.45 -21.24
CA LYS A 46 -12.90 -6.85 -21.26
C LYS A 46 -13.70 -5.97 -20.31
N VAL A 47 -14.96 -5.74 -20.64
CA VAL A 47 -15.88 -5.04 -19.73
C VAL A 47 -16.00 -5.86 -18.44
N GLY A 48 -15.88 -5.18 -17.30
CA GLY A 48 -15.88 -5.82 -15.99
C GLY A 48 -14.52 -6.33 -15.50
N ASP A 49 -13.46 -6.31 -16.32
CA ASP A 49 -12.10 -6.58 -15.83
C ASP A 49 -11.68 -5.49 -14.81
N THR A 50 -10.96 -5.89 -13.76
CA THR A 50 -10.19 -4.96 -12.93
C THR A 50 -8.95 -4.53 -13.71
N VAL A 51 -8.84 -3.23 -13.98
CA VAL A 51 -7.70 -2.62 -14.67
C VAL A 51 -6.88 -1.82 -13.68
N HIS A 52 -5.59 -2.10 -13.60
CA HIS A 52 -4.63 -1.36 -12.81
C HIS A 52 -3.91 -0.33 -13.69
N ILE A 53 -3.66 0.86 -13.15
CA ILE A 53 -2.89 1.90 -13.83
C ILE A 53 -1.84 2.45 -12.87
N PHE A 54 -0.67 2.76 -13.40
CA PHE A 54 0.49 3.21 -12.62
C PHE A 54 1.05 4.48 -13.21
N SER A 55 1.47 5.41 -12.36
CA SER A 55 2.23 6.58 -12.79
C SER A 55 3.57 6.15 -13.39
N VAL A 56 4.11 6.98 -14.28
CA VAL A 56 5.54 6.90 -14.63
C VAL A 56 6.39 7.11 -13.37
N ALA A 57 7.62 6.59 -13.40
CA ALA A 57 8.62 6.83 -12.37
C ALA A 57 8.95 8.34 -12.29
N TYR A 58 9.29 8.81 -11.09
CA TYR A 58 9.58 10.22 -10.84
C TYR A 58 10.80 10.34 -9.91
N SER A 59 11.46 11.50 -9.97
CA SER A 59 12.73 11.72 -9.29
C SER A 59 12.59 11.93 -7.77
N THR A 60 13.72 12.06 -7.08
CA THR A 60 13.79 12.35 -5.64
C THR A 60 13.05 13.64 -5.28
N ASP A 61 13.05 14.65 -6.15
CA ASP A 61 12.44 15.96 -5.94
C ASP A 61 11.02 16.08 -6.51
N GLN A 62 10.38 14.94 -6.74
CA GLN A 62 9.06 14.86 -7.34
C GLN A 62 8.12 13.92 -6.57
N LEU A 63 6.81 14.17 -6.67
CA LEU A 63 5.76 13.28 -6.19
C LEU A 63 4.71 13.07 -7.26
N PHE A 64 4.06 11.91 -7.24
CA PHE A 64 2.79 11.77 -7.93
C PHE A 64 1.76 12.76 -7.36
N ASN A 65 1.03 13.43 -8.24
CA ASN A 65 0.03 14.42 -7.84
C ASN A 65 -1.39 13.84 -7.92
N THR A 66 -1.89 13.60 -9.13
CA THR A 66 -3.24 13.08 -9.37
C THR A 66 -3.39 12.52 -10.79
N TRP A 67 -4.39 11.66 -10.97
CA TRP A 67 -4.90 11.22 -12.26
C TRP A 67 -5.97 12.20 -12.75
N SER A 68 -5.74 12.80 -13.92
CA SER A 68 -6.70 13.68 -14.58
C SER A 68 -7.51 12.93 -15.65
N SER A 69 -8.83 13.07 -15.62
CA SER A 69 -9.77 12.47 -16.56
C SER A 69 -11.19 12.99 -16.32
N SER A 70 -12.05 12.97 -17.35
CA SER A 70 -13.51 13.08 -17.17
C SER A 70 -14.10 11.88 -16.41
N ASP A 71 -13.37 10.77 -16.38
CA ASP A 71 -13.75 9.50 -15.74
C ASP A 71 -13.05 9.27 -14.40
N ALA A 72 -12.44 10.30 -13.80
CA ALA A 72 -11.67 10.16 -12.57
C ALA A 72 -12.45 9.56 -11.40
N SER A 73 -13.79 9.66 -11.40
CA SER A 73 -14.67 9.03 -10.42
C SER A 73 -14.72 7.50 -10.49
N LEU A 74 -14.24 6.89 -11.58
CA LEU A 74 -14.12 5.44 -11.69
C LEU A 74 -12.94 4.89 -10.87
N LEU A 75 -11.94 5.73 -10.59
CA LEU A 75 -10.71 5.32 -9.93
C LEU A 75 -10.95 5.14 -8.43
N ASN A 76 -10.46 4.03 -7.86
CA ASN A 76 -10.52 3.79 -6.42
C ASN A 76 -9.62 4.74 -5.62
N GLY A 77 -8.63 5.36 -6.27
CA GLY A 77 -7.71 6.31 -5.66
C GLY A 77 -7.11 7.23 -6.72
N LYS A 78 -7.85 8.27 -7.12
CA LYS A 78 -7.37 9.23 -8.14
C LYS A 78 -6.07 9.95 -7.77
N ASP A 79 -5.74 10.03 -6.48
CA ASP A 79 -4.53 10.70 -6.00
C ASP A 79 -3.40 9.72 -5.69
N GLU A 80 -3.64 8.40 -5.80
CA GLU A 80 -2.63 7.37 -5.59
C GLU A 80 -1.86 7.09 -6.89
N TRP A 81 -0.53 6.93 -6.77
CA TRP A 81 0.36 6.70 -7.93
C TRP A 81 0.04 5.40 -8.66
N HIS A 82 -0.48 4.40 -7.92
CA HIS A 82 -1.08 3.17 -8.42
C HIS A 82 -2.54 3.16 -8.03
N THR A 83 -3.43 2.95 -9.00
CA THR A 83 -4.85 2.82 -8.74
C THR A 83 -5.49 1.82 -9.70
N TRP A 84 -6.76 1.53 -9.49
CA TRP A 84 -7.50 0.58 -10.30
C TRP A 84 -8.97 0.98 -10.43
N PHE A 85 -9.62 0.45 -11.46
CA PHE A 85 -11.04 0.62 -11.73
C PHE A 85 -11.61 -0.63 -12.43
N ILE A 86 -12.94 -0.73 -12.44
CA ILE A 86 -13.64 -1.77 -13.20
C ILE A 86 -13.91 -1.24 -14.61
N MET A 87 -13.46 -1.97 -15.64
CA MET A 87 -13.54 -1.53 -17.03
C MET A 87 -15.00 -1.32 -17.47
N PRO A 88 -15.41 -0.10 -17.88
CA PRO A 88 -16.76 0.15 -18.37
C PRO A 88 -16.92 -0.29 -19.82
N ALA A 89 -18.17 -0.37 -20.30
CA ALA A 89 -18.52 -0.68 -21.68
C ALA A 89 -18.28 0.50 -22.66
N ARG A 90 -17.15 1.20 -22.49
CA ARG A 90 -16.71 2.32 -23.34
C ARG A 90 -15.23 2.58 -23.14
N ASN A 91 -14.61 3.24 -24.10
CA ASN A 91 -13.23 3.68 -23.96
C ASN A 91 -13.10 4.70 -22.83
N VAL A 92 -11.96 4.68 -22.15
CA VAL A 92 -11.61 5.62 -21.08
C VAL A 92 -10.18 6.10 -21.27
N SER A 93 -9.89 7.30 -20.80
CA SER A 93 -8.53 7.84 -20.81
C SER A 93 -8.18 8.50 -19.49
N PHE A 94 -6.96 8.29 -19.02
CA PHE A 94 -6.42 8.90 -17.82
C PHE A 94 -5.03 9.47 -18.10
N SER A 95 -4.71 10.62 -17.51
CA SER A 95 -3.37 11.19 -17.56
C SER A 95 -2.80 11.40 -16.17
N GLY A 96 -1.67 10.75 -15.89
CA GLY A 96 -0.90 10.95 -14.67
C GLY A 96 -0.27 12.34 -14.65
N SER A 97 -0.16 12.93 -13.46
CA SER A 97 0.56 14.18 -13.26
C SER A 97 1.57 14.03 -12.12
N ILE A 98 2.75 14.59 -12.34
CA ILE A 98 3.83 14.68 -11.35
C ILE A 98 3.93 16.14 -10.93
N LYS A 99 4.18 16.37 -9.64
CA LYS A 99 4.51 17.69 -9.09
C LYS A 99 5.94 17.68 -8.57
N ASN A 100 6.61 18.82 -8.70
CA ASN A 100 7.87 19.05 -8.02
C ASN A 100 7.59 19.36 -6.54
N ILE A 101 8.50 18.95 -5.67
CA ILE A 101 8.50 19.29 -4.26
C ILE A 101 9.74 20.08 -3.91
N THR A 102 9.69 20.82 -2.80
CA THR A 102 10.91 21.44 -2.25
C THR A 102 11.84 20.33 -1.74
N PRO A 103 13.09 20.24 -2.23
CA PRO A 103 14.05 19.27 -1.74
C PRO A 103 14.28 19.43 -0.23
N PHE A 104 14.43 18.31 0.46
CA PHE A 104 14.76 18.28 1.87
C PHE A 104 15.70 17.12 2.18
N THR A 105 16.46 17.25 3.26
CA THR A 105 17.37 16.21 3.74
C THR A 105 17.04 15.93 5.19
N LEU A 106 16.91 14.64 5.53
CA LEU A 106 16.79 14.24 6.92
C LEU A 106 18.11 14.50 7.65
N THR A 107 18.04 15.17 8.79
CA THR A 107 19.17 15.28 9.71
C THR A 107 19.30 13.98 10.51
N LEU A 108 20.48 13.37 10.52
CA LEU A 108 20.83 12.27 11.42
C LEU A 108 21.54 12.82 12.65
N GLU A 109 21.03 12.49 13.84
CA GLU A 109 21.64 12.80 15.12
C GLU A 109 21.58 11.59 16.07
N GLN A 110 22.56 11.48 16.96
CA GLN A 110 22.50 10.59 18.10
C GLN A 110 21.80 11.30 19.26
N ILE A 111 20.55 10.95 19.53
CA ILE A 111 19.77 11.53 20.63
C ILE A 111 19.71 10.53 21.77
N ARG A 112 19.99 10.99 22.99
CA ARG A 112 19.93 10.16 24.19
C ARG A 112 18.48 9.73 24.45
N GLY A 113 18.21 8.42 24.35
CA GLY A 113 17.01 7.77 24.87
C GLY A 113 17.10 7.53 26.38
N ARG A 114 16.31 6.60 26.92
CA ARG A 114 16.30 6.28 28.37
C ARG A 114 17.69 5.87 28.84
N ASP A 115 18.24 4.84 28.19
CA ASP A 115 19.44 4.15 28.68
C ASP A 115 20.66 4.34 27.75
N ARG A 116 20.45 4.71 26.47
CA ARG A 116 21.53 4.90 25.48
C ARG A 116 21.19 5.89 24.37
N ASN A 117 22.19 6.25 23.58
CA ASN A 117 21.96 7.06 22.37
C ASN A 117 21.25 6.24 21.31
N LYS A 118 20.34 6.88 20.59
CA LYS A 118 19.54 6.31 19.51
C LYS A 118 19.85 7.06 18.24
N SER A 119 19.96 6.35 17.13
CA SER A 119 19.99 6.97 15.80
C SER A 119 18.62 7.59 15.52
N VAL A 120 18.58 8.90 15.34
CA VAL A 120 17.36 9.65 15.04
C VAL A 120 17.54 10.42 13.74
N TYR A 121 16.71 10.10 12.75
CA TYR A 121 16.57 10.87 11.53
C TYR A 121 15.34 11.76 11.65
N TYR A 122 15.45 13.04 11.29
CA TYR A 122 14.32 13.94 11.37
C TYR A 122 14.36 15.05 10.33
N TYR A 123 13.19 15.62 10.04
CA TYR A 123 13.05 16.88 9.32
C TYR A 123 11.77 17.56 9.78
N PHE A 124 11.86 18.87 10.04
CA PHE A 124 10.72 19.70 10.42
C PHE A 124 10.61 20.88 9.46
N PRO A 125 9.60 20.93 8.58
CA PRO A 125 9.24 22.16 7.89
C PRO A 125 9.06 23.30 8.89
N ALA A 126 9.51 24.51 8.55
CA ALA A 126 9.41 25.67 9.45
C ALA A 126 7.98 25.93 9.94
N SER A 127 6.98 25.68 9.10
CA SER A 127 5.56 25.88 9.40
C SER A 127 4.82 24.60 9.78
N HIS A 128 5.52 23.52 10.15
CA HIS A 128 4.92 22.20 10.33
C HIS A 128 3.67 22.21 11.22
N LYS A 129 2.62 21.48 10.82
CA LYS A 129 1.33 21.45 11.52
C LYS A 129 1.26 20.39 12.64
N GLY A 130 2.24 19.50 12.66
CA GLY A 130 2.37 18.37 13.57
C GLY A 130 3.58 17.55 13.15
N PHE A 131 3.79 16.41 13.78
CA PHE A 131 4.84 15.49 13.36
C PHE A 131 4.45 14.03 13.50
N VAL A 132 5.07 13.21 12.67
CA VAL A 132 4.80 11.77 12.55
C VAL A 132 6.02 10.99 13.00
N LEU A 133 5.81 10.08 13.96
CA LEU A 133 6.78 9.05 14.32
C LEU A 133 6.67 7.89 13.35
N LEU A 134 7.78 7.54 12.72
CA LEU A 134 7.87 6.51 11.69
C LEU A 134 8.62 5.29 12.24
N LEU A 135 7.93 4.15 12.23
CA LEU A 135 8.30 2.97 13.05
C LEU A 135 8.52 1.75 12.17
N HIS A 136 9.75 1.22 12.16
CA HIS A 136 10.13 0.07 11.33
C HIS A 136 9.50 -1.27 11.81
N GLY A 137 9.42 -2.25 10.91
CA GLY A 137 9.03 -3.63 11.25
C GLY A 137 10.13 -4.43 11.96
N SER A 138 9.84 -5.67 12.34
CA SER A 138 10.82 -6.56 12.99
C SER A 138 12.08 -6.72 12.13
N GLY A 139 13.27 -6.69 12.74
CA GLY A 139 14.55 -6.76 12.06
C GLY A 139 14.97 -5.47 11.33
N GLY A 140 14.12 -4.44 11.33
CA GLY A 140 14.44 -3.14 10.76
C GLY A 140 15.34 -2.28 11.67
N THR A 141 15.87 -1.21 11.09
CA THR A 141 16.61 -0.15 11.79
C THR A 141 16.18 1.22 11.28
N ALA A 142 16.55 2.29 11.98
CA ALA A 142 16.26 3.64 11.52
C ALA A 142 16.94 3.94 10.17
N GLN A 143 18.17 3.44 9.99
CA GLN A 143 18.93 3.58 8.75
C GLN A 143 18.29 2.81 7.59
N HIS A 144 17.84 1.58 7.81
CA HIS A 144 17.15 0.81 6.78
C HIS A 144 15.86 1.51 6.34
N PHE A 145 15.09 2.02 7.31
CA PHE A 145 13.83 2.71 7.05
C PHE A 145 14.01 3.93 6.12
N VAL A 146 14.97 4.82 6.41
CA VAL A 146 15.16 6.05 5.60
C VAL A 146 15.75 5.79 4.21
N ASN A 147 16.31 4.60 3.97
CA ASN A 147 16.90 4.20 2.69
C ASN A 147 15.98 3.32 1.83
N SER A 148 14.88 2.82 2.38
CA SER A 148 13.89 2.04 1.63
C SER A 148 13.00 2.95 0.79
N TYR A 149 12.76 2.55 -0.45
CA TYR A 149 12.10 3.37 -1.46
C TYR A 149 10.65 3.69 -1.10
N GLU A 150 9.89 2.71 -0.60
CA GLU A 150 8.47 2.89 -0.25
C GLU A 150 8.30 3.82 0.96
N TYR A 151 9.16 3.69 1.98
CA TYR A 151 9.17 4.62 3.11
C TYR A 151 9.57 6.04 2.71
N GLN A 152 10.52 6.19 1.78
CA GLN A 152 10.87 7.51 1.24
C GLN A 152 9.69 8.18 0.53
N GLN A 153 8.83 7.42 -0.15
CA GLN A 153 7.60 8.00 -0.73
C GLN A 153 6.70 8.58 0.36
N LEU A 154 6.47 7.82 1.45
CA LEU A 154 5.66 8.30 2.57
C LEU A 154 6.29 9.54 3.25
N ILE A 155 7.61 9.53 3.48
CA ILE A 155 8.31 10.67 4.08
C ILE A 155 8.13 11.92 3.20
N LYS A 156 8.30 11.79 1.88
CA LYS A 156 8.10 12.90 0.94
C LYS A 156 6.67 13.42 0.96
N ASP A 157 5.68 12.54 0.99
CA ASP A 157 4.26 12.94 1.07
C ASP A 157 3.96 13.68 2.37
N LEU A 158 4.48 13.21 3.51
CA LEU A 158 4.32 13.85 4.82
C LEU A 158 4.97 15.24 4.86
N VAL A 159 6.23 15.34 4.43
CA VAL A 159 6.98 16.60 4.45
C VAL A 159 6.37 17.62 3.50
N ASN A 160 5.98 17.21 2.28
CA ASN A 160 5.33 18.09 1.32
C ASN A 160 3.95 18.57 1.81
N ASP A 161 3.28 17.81 2.68
CA ASP A 161 2.05 18.23 3.33
C ASP A 161 2.29 18.91 4.69
N ASN A 162 3.52 19.37 4.91
CA ASN A 162 3.91 20.19 6.04
C ASN A 162 3.81 19.47 7.40
N PHE A 163 4.04 18.16 7.44
CA PHE A 163 4.33 17.43 8.66
C PHE A 163 5.84 17.39 8.93
N GLY A 164 6.23 17.49 10.19
CA GLY A 164 7.54 17.02 10.64
C GLY A 164 7.58 15.50 10.66
N VAL A 165 8.77 14.92 10.53
CA VAL A 165 8.98 13.47 10.61
C VAL A 165 10.11 13.18 11.59
N ILE A 166 9.94 12.11 12.37
CA ILE A 166 10.98 11.53 13.22
C ILE A 166 11.01 10.02 12.94
N VAL A 167 12.20 9.51 12.61
CA VAL A 167 12.48 8.08 12.45
C VAL A 167 13.54 7.70 13.47
N THR A 168 13.26 6.68 14.26
CA THR A 168 14.24 6.04 15.14
C THR A 168 13.97 4.54 15.16
N GLU A 169 14.58 3.81 16.09
CA GLU A 169 14.53 2.36 16.10
C GLU A 169 14.23 1.79 17.49
N ALA A 170 13.71 0.57 17.49
CA ALA A 170 13.48 -0.21 18.69
C ALA A 170 14.77 -0.38 19.50
N GLU A 171 14.66 -0.58 20.81
CA GLU A 171 15.81 -0.82 21.66
C GLU A 171 16.64 -2.00 21.18
N GLU A 172 16.00 -3.13 20.87
CA GLU A 172 16.67 -4.33 20.39
C GLU A 172 17.40 -4.11 19.07
N ALA A 173 16.90 -3.24 18.21
CA ALA A 173 17.56 -2.85 16.96
C ALA A 173 18.83 -2.03 17.24
N THR A 174 18.83 -1.13 18.22
CA THR A 174 20.03 -0.38 18.61
C THR A 174 21.08 -1.27 19.28
N THR A 175 20.66 -2.23 20.09
CA THR A 175 21.60 -3.10 20.83
C THR A 175 22.08 -4.29 20.02
N GLY A 176 21.31 -4.74 19.03
CA GLY A 176 21.50 -6.03 18.38
C GLY A 176 21.19 -7.22 19.29
N ILE A 177 20.50 -6.98 20.41
CA ILE A 177 20.21 -7.99 21.44
C ILE A 177 18.69 -8.18 21.51
N ASP A 178 18.27 -9.41 21.23
CA ASP A 178 16.92 -9.91 21.52
C ASP A 178 16.77 -10.04 23.04
N SER A 179 16.12 -9.04 23.64
CA SER A 179 16.09 -8.87 25.09
C SER A 179 14.96 -9.68 25.74
N ASN A 180 13.97 -10.10 24.94
CA ASN A 180 12.83 -10.87 25.41
C ASN A 180 12.93 -12.38 25.02
N GLY A 181 13.90 -12.76 24.19
CA GLY A 181 14.19 -14.14 23.81
C GLY A 181 13.26 -14.72 22.75
N ASP A 182 12.57 -13.87 21.96
CA ASP A 182 11.61 -14.31 20.94
C ASP A 182 12.21 -14.60 19.55
N GLY A 183 13.53 -14.46 19.43
CA GLY A 183 14.31 -14.67 18.22
C GLY A 183 14.28 -13.50 17.24
N LYS A 184 13.71 -12.34 17.60
CA LYS A 184 13.54 -11.17 16.72
C LYS A 184 14.08 -9.92 17.40
N LEU A 185 14.44 -8.91 16.60
CA LEU A 185 14.79 -7.57 17.07
C LEU A 185 13.66 -6.61 16.72
N ARG A 186 12.89 -6.13 17.69
CA ARG A 186 11.63 -5.43 17.40
C ARG A 186 11.18 -4.50 18.52
N TRP A 187 10.13 -3.71 18.24
CA TRP A 187 9.53 -2.82 19.23
C TRP A 187 8.77 -3.63 20.29
N ALA A 188 8.98 -3.28 21.55
CA ALA A 188 8.24 -3.82 22.69
C ALA A 188 6.88 -3.12 22.84
N THR A 189 5.78 -3.86 22.65
CA THR A 189 4.43 -3.33 22.89
C THR A 189 3.98 -3.47 24.35
N THR A 190 4.63 -4.37 25.09
CA THR A 190 4.38 -4.67 26.50
C THR A 190 5.67 -4.57 27.32
N PRO A 191 5.59 -4.16 28.60
CA PRO A 191 4.41 -3.66 29.30
C PRO A 191 3.88 -2.34 28.69
N TYR A 192 2.61 -2.04 28.91
CA TYR A 192 1.91 -0.92 28.27
C TYR A 192 2.02 0.38 29.11
N ASP A 193 3.24 0.87 29.30
CA ASP A 193 3.53 2.11 30.03
C ASP A 193 4.88 2.71 29.59
N SER A 194 5.11 4.01 29.81
CA SER A 194 6.34 4.68 29.39
C SER A 194 7.46 4.70 30.45
N VAL A 195 7.37 3.89 31.50
CA VAL A 195 8.33 3.86 32.60
C VAL A 195 9.18 2.60 32.50
N THR A 196 8.51 1.44 32.48
CA THR A 196 9.15 0.14 32.46
C THR A 196 9.49 -0.29 31.03
N ASN A 197 8.60 -0.04 30.06
CA ASN A 197 8.87 -0.29 28.66
C ASN A 197 9.83 0.75 28.08
N ILE A 198 10.99 0.26 27.64
CA ILE A 198 12.09 1.09 27.17
C ILE A 198 11.78 1.80 25.86
N ASP A 199 10.98 1.22 24.97
CA ASP A 199 10.68 1.82 23.68
C ASP A 199 9.71 3.01 23.82
N TYR A 200 8.67 2.88 24.64
CA TYR A 200 7.80 4.02 24.95
C TYR A 200 8.57 5.14 25.68
N ALA A 201 9.48 4.77 26.60
CA ALA A 201 10.33 5.74 27.28
C ALA A 201 11.28 6.46 26.29
N ASN A 202 11.92 5.72 25.38
CA ASN A 202 12.79 6.25 24.34
C ASN A 202 12.04 7.26 23.46
N ILE A 203 10.86 6.89 22.94
CA ILE A 203 10.07 7.77 22.08
C ILE A 203 9.66 9.05 22.81
N LYS A 204 9.26 8.94 24.09
CA LYS A 204 8.93 10.10 24.93
C LYS A 204 10.13 11.04 25.08
N ILE A 205 11.30 10.52 25.47
CA ILE A 205 12.51 11.31 25.72
C ILE A 205 13.03 11.97 24.44
N ILE A 206 13.05 11.25 23.32
CA ILE A 206 13.44 11.80 22.02
C ILE A 206 12.49 12.93 21.61
N THR A 207 11.17 12.72 21.78
CA THR A 207 10.18 13.76 21.48
C THR A 207 10.34 15.00 22.39
N ASP A 208 10.55 14.78 23.69
CA ASP A 208 10.81 15.87 24.64
C ASP A 208 12.09 16.65 24.31
N THR A 209 13.10 15.99 23.73
CA THR A 209 14.31 16.66 23.23
C THR A 209 13.99 17.70 22.16
N PHE A 210 13.11 17.39 21.21
CA PHE A 210 12.69 18.36 20.18
C PHE A 210 11.85 19.51 20.75
N TYR A 211 11.06 19.25 21.81
CA TYR A 211 10.34 20.31 22.52
C TYR A 211 11.29 21.26 23.24
N ASN A 212 12.26 20.72 23.99
CA ASN A 212 13.21 21.51 24.77
C ASN A 212 14.11 22.38 23.88
N ARG A 213 14.40 21.93 22.66
CA ARG A 213 15.17 22.69 21.65
C ARG A 213 14.33 23.71 20.87
N GLY A 214 13.01 23.76 21.07
CA GLY A 214 12.11 24.65 20.34
C GLY A 214 11.89 24.29 18.87
N VAL A 215 12.31 23.09 18.44
CA VAL A 215 12.11 22.60 17.05
C VAL A 215 10.63 22.38 16.77
N THR A 216 9.89 21.90 17.78
CA THR A 216 8.43 21.80 17.79
C THR A 216 7.93 22.05 19.22
N ASN A 217 6.63 21.96 19.48
CA ASN A 217 6.07 22.20 20.80
C ASN A 217 4.87 21.29 21.11
N ARG A 218 4.47 21.23 22.38
CA ARG A 218 3.39 20.34 22.87
C ARG A 218 2.00 20.70 22.34
N ALA A 219 1.81 21.88 21.75
CA ALA A 219 0.54 22.26 21.12
C ALA A 219 0.41 21.67 19.69
N LYS A 220 1.50 21.20 19.08
CA LYS A 220 1.48 20.52 17.78
C LYS A 220 1.00 19.09 17.94
N PHE A 221 0.16 18.65 17.00
CA PHE A 221 -0.37 17.28 17.00
C PHE A 221 0.73 16.26 16.72
N ARG A 222 0.59 15.11 17.38
CA ARG A 222 1.45 13.94 17.24
C ARG A 222 0.72 12.84 16.51
N TYR A 223 1.43 12.12 15.67
CA TYR A 223 0.93 10.99 14.91
C TYR A 223 1.99 9.89 14.88
N SER A 224 1.57 8.67 14.54
CA SER A 224 2.52 7.61 14.23
C SER A 224 2.08 6.78 13.03
N VAL A 225 3.06 6.30 12.28
CA VAL A 225 2.90 5.33 11.19
C VAL A 225 3.96 4.25 11.37
N GLY A 226 3.57 3.00 11.26
CA GLY A 226 4.52 1.91 11.25
C GLY A 226 4.04 0.72 10.44
N MET A 227 4.95 -0.21 10.18
CA MET A 227 4.68 -1.43 9.43
C MET A 227 5.02 -2.67 10.26
N SER A 228 4.24 -3.75 10.10
CA SER A 228 4.44 -5.03 10.80
C SER A 228 4.45 -4.81 12.32
N ASN A 229 5.48 -5.29 13.04
CA ASN A 229 5.63 -4.99 14.47
C ASN A 229 5.63 -3.47 14.78
N GLY A 230 6.22 -2.63 13.92
CA GLY A 230 6.13 -1.17 14.04
C GLY A 230 4.72 -0.62 13.82
N GLY A 231 3.89 -1.30 13.02
CA GLY A 231 2.47 -0.98 12.83
C GLY A 231 1.65 -1.30 14.08
N ASN A 232 1.91 -2.45 14.71
CA ASN A 232 1.36 -2.75 16.03
C ASN A 232 1.80 -1.68 17.04
N PHE A 233 3.11 -1.42 17.15
CA PHE A 233 3.65 -0.43 18.08
C PHE A 233 3.08 0.98 17.83
N SER A 234 2.87 1.39 16.58
CA SER A 234 2.23 2.65 16.19
C SER A 234 0.86 2.83 16.87
N SER A 235 0.01 1.81 16.81
CA SER A 235 -1.33 1.88 17.41
C SER A 235 -1.29 1.89 18.94
N TYR A 236 -0.44 1.08 19.56
CA TYR A 236 -0.27 1.09 21.02
C TYR A 236 0.29 2.46 21.48
N LEU A 237 1.35 2.95 20.84
CA LEU A 237 1.99 4.24 21.11
C LEU A 237 0.97 5.38 21.00
N SER A 238 0.20 5.38 19.92
CA SER A 238 -0.82 6.39 19.65
C SER A 238 -1.94 6.40 20.68
N ALA A 239 -2.36 5.22 21.17
CA ALA A 239 -3.31 5.13 22.26
C ALA A 239 -2.68 5.58 23.60
N LEU A 240 -1.45 5.17 23.89
CA LEU A 240 -0.78 5.40 25.18
C LEU A 240 -0.56 6.90 25.43
N PHE A 241 -0.10 7.62 24.39
CA PHE A 241 0.21 9.04 24.48
C PHE A 241 -0.87 9.95 23.94
N SER A 242 -2.06 9.41 23.64
CA SER A 242 -3.20 10.15 23.09
C SER A 242 -2.79 10.98 21.87
N TYR A 243 -2.15 10.33 20.89
CA TYR A 243 -1.84 10.95 19.60
C TYR A 243 -3.13 11.28 18.85
N LYS A 244 -3.03 12.16 17.86
CA LYS A 244 -4.17 12.60 17.08
C LYS A 244 -4.69 11.50 16.15
N ALA A 245 -3.79 10.67 15.62
CA ALA A 245 -4.11 9.44 14.90
C ALA A 245 -2.89 8.50 14.81
N GLY A 246 -3.14 7.20 14.67
CA GLY A 246 -2.12 6.18 14.40
C GLY A 246 -2.45 5.36 13.15
N ILE A 247 -1.42 4.94 12.41
CA ILE A 247 -1.55 4.13 11.19
C ILE A 247 -0.73 2.85 11.36
N SER A 248 -1.32 1.72 10.98
CA SER A 248 -0.72 0.39 11.03
C SER A 248 -0.73 -0.26 9.65
N TYR A 249 0.44 -0.37 9.03
CA TYR A 249 0.65 -1.15 7.81
C TYR A 249 0.97 -2.60 8.14
N CYS A 250 0.36 -3.54 7.43
CA CYS A 250 0.61 -4.99 7.53
C CYS A 250 0.62 -5.51 8.97
N ALA A 251 -0.26 -4.97 9.83
CA ALA A 251 -0.38 -5.39 11.22
C ALA A 251 -1.77 -5.09 11.81
N PRO A 252 -2.32 -5.98 12.65
CA PRO A 252 -3.67 -5.83 13.19
C PRO A 252 -3.78 -4.94 14.42
N SER A 253 -2.67 -4.44 15.00
CA SER A 253 -2.61 -3.63 16.22
C SER A 253 -3.12 -4.26 17.52
N GLY A 254 -3.77 -5.42 17.47
CA GLY A 254 -4.24 -6.18 18.64
C GLY A 254 -5.61 -5.75 19.16
N ALA A 255 -6.43 -6.74 19.52
CA ALA A 255 -7.78 -6.53 20.05
C ALA A 255 -7.84 -5.69 21.35
N PRO A 256 -6.90 -5.82 22.30
CA PRO A 256 -6.92 -4.98 23.51
C PRO A 256 -6.86 -3.48 23.20
N ILE A 257 -6.06 -3.07 22.21
CA ILE A 257 -5.97 -1.65 21.82
C ILE A 257 -7.24 -1.18 21.14
N ALA A 258 -7.86 -1.98 20.28
CA ALA A 258 -9.14 -1.63 19.68
C ALA A 258 -10.25 -1.44 20.74
N ALA A 259 -10.21 -2.22 21.82
CA ALA A 259 -11.17 -2.14 22.91
C ALA A 259 -11.00 -0.91 23.82
N ILE A 260 -9.77 -0.41 24.01
CA ILE A 260 -9.50 0.70 24.95
C ILE A 260 -9.20 2.04 24.26
N SER A 261 -8.64 2.04 23.05
CA SER A 261 -8.16 3.25 22.40
C SER A 261 -9.29 4.25 22.21
N THR A 262 -8.99 5.52 22.50
CA THR A 262 -9.79 6.69 22.09
C THR A 262 -9.18 7.40 20.89
N THR A 263 -8.01 6.95 20.43
CA THR A 263 -7.27 7.50 19.30
C THR A 263 -7.77 6.89 17.99
N PRO A 264 -8.07 7.70 16.96
CA PRO A 264 -8.37 7.19 15.62
C PRO A 264 -7.24 6.34 15.03
N LEU A 265 -7.58 5.17 14.46
CA LEU A 265 -6.62 4.25 13.86
C LEU A 265 -6.99 3.86 12.43
N GLN A 266 -6.00 3.87 11.53
CA GLN A 266 -6.13 3.33 10.17
C GLN A 266 -5.31 2.05 10.03
N PHE A 267 -5.87 1.07 9.34
CA PHE A 267 -5.23 -0.20 9.01
C PHE A 267 -5.01 -0.29 7.50
N CYS A 268 -3.78 -0.54 7.08
CA CYS A 268 -3.39 -0.75 5.70
C CYS A 268 -2.82 -2.17 5.58
N MET A 269 -3.64 -3.13 5.21
CA MET A 269 -3.28 -4.55 5.17
C MET A 269 -2.88 -4.99 3.76
N ALA A 270 -2.20 -6.13 3.61
CA ALA A 270 -1.88 -6.71 2.32
C ALA A 270 -2.59 -8.08 2.20
N ARG A 271 -3.43 -8.27 1.17
CA ARG A 271 -4.39 -9.40 1.15
C ARG A 271 -3.70 -10.75 1.24
N PHE A 272 -2.55 -10.88 0.59
CA PHE A 272 -1.85 -12.14 0.40
C PHE A 272 -0.56 -12.22 1.22
N ASP A 273 -0.43 -11.36 2.21
CA ASP A 273 0.60 -11.43 3.24
C ASP A 273 0.71 -12.87 3.76
N ASN A 274 1.85 -13.51 3.49
CA ASN A 274 2.09 -14.91 3.82
C ASN A 274 2.72 -15.09 5.22
N ASN A 275 2.92 -14.00 5.97
CA ASN A 275 3.48 -14.06 7.29
C ASN A 275 2.49 -14.70 8.28
N GLU A 276 2.95 -15.70 9.04
CA GLU A 276 2.12 -16.49 9.96
C GLU A 276 1.31 -15.64 10.97
N ASN A 277 1.82 -14.46 11.35
CA ASN A 277 1.23 -13.63 12.42
C ASN A 277 0.35 -12.50 11.89
N VAL A 278 0.49 -12.12 10.62
CA VAL A 278 -0.15 -10.93 10.04
C VAL A 278 -0.78 -11.16 8.67
N GLY A 279 -0.74 -12.40 8.17
CA GLY A 279 -1.39 -12.87 6.95
C GLY A 279 -2.92 -12.94 7.03
N PRO A 280 -3.60 -13.96 6.49
CA PRO A 280 -5.08 -13.99 6.43
C PRO A 280 -5.79 -13.76 7.78
N THR A 281 -5.26 -14.35 8.86
CA THR A 281 -5.75 -14.13 10.22
C THR A 281 -5.51 -12.70 10.68
N GLY A 282 -4.33 -12.14 10.41
CA GLY A 282 -4.00 -10.74 10.70
C GLY A 282 -4.91 -9.77 9.96
N ASN A 283 -5.18 -10.01 8.69
CA ASN A 283 -6.11 -9.23 7.87
C ASN A 283 -7.52 -9.22 8.46
N THR A 284 -8.00 -10.38 8.89
CA THR A 284 -9.30 -10.53 9.55
C THR A 284 -9.32 -9.78 10.89
N ASN A 285 -8.27 -9.92 11.70
CA ASN A 285 -8.15 -9.24 12.98
C ASN A 285 -8.10 -7.71 12.82
N ALA A 286 -7.38 -7.20 11.82
CA ALA A 286 -7.32 -5.77 11.51
C ALA A 286 -8.70 -5.20 11.15
N LEU A 287 -9.48 -5.93 10.34
CA LEU A 287 -10.85 -5.55 10.01
C LEU A 287 -11.75 -5.53 11.25
N THR A 288 -11.71 -6.60 12.06
CA THR A 288 -12.45 -6.69 13.33
C THR A 288 -12.09 -5.57 14.29
N ASN A 289 -10.80 -5.23 14.39
CA ASN A 289 -10.32 -4.15 15.25
C ASN A 289 -10.79 -2.78 14.75
N SER A 290 -10.79 -2.55 13.43
CA SER A 290 -11.37 -1.35 12.83
C SER A 290 -12.86 -1.24 13.14
N GLN A 291 -13.62 -2.33 13.01
CA GLN A 291 -15.05 -2.39 13.34
C GLN A 291 -15.33 -2.19 14.84
N THR A 292 -14.44 -2.68 15.70
CA THR A 292 -14.52 -2.48 17.16
C THR A 292 -14.38 -0.99 17.49
N LEU A 293 -13.45 -0.28 16.85
CA LEU A 293 -13.31 1.17 17.04
C LEU A 293 -14.53 1.93 16.54
N THR A 294 -15.01 1.63 15.33
CA THR A 294 -16.16 2.35 14.75
C THR A 294 -17.45 2.10 15.52
N SER A 295 -17.69 0.88 16.03
CA SER A 295 -18.84 0.59 16.89
C SER A 295 -18.81 1.35 18.23
N ARG A 296 -17.62 1.74 18.69
CA ARG A 296 -17.40 2.62 19.86
C ARG A 296 -17.43 4.11 19.51
N GLY A 297 -17.73 4.49 18.27
CA GLY A 297 -17.72 5.88 17.80
C GLY A 297 -16.33 6.48 17.59
N ILE A 298 -15.28 5.64 17.59
CA ILE A 298 -13.91 6.08 17.31
C ILE A 298 -13.64 5.93 15.81
N CYS A 299 -13.15 7.00 15.18
CA CYS A 299 -12.84 6.97 13.76
C CYS A 299 -11.82 5.87 13.43
N SER A 300 -12.16 5.04 12.45
CA SER A 300 -11.22 4.07 11.89
C SER A 300 -11.46 3.84 10.40
N LYS A 301 -10.39 3.50 9.69
CA LYS A 301 -10.41 3.10 8.28
C LYS A 301 -9.63 1.81 8.10
N TYR A 302 -10.10 0.99 7.16
CA TYR A 302 -9.46 -0.26 6.78
C TYR A 302 -9.27 -0.28 5.27
N TYR A 303 -8.03 -0.50 4.86
CA TYR A 303 -7.64 -0.66 3.46
C TYR A 303 -6.91 -1.99 3.32
N ILE A 304 -7.09 -2.64 2.18
CA ILE A 304 -6.44 -3.90 1.84
C ILE A 304 -5.82 -3.78 0.46
N LEU A 305 -4.51 -3.96 0.36
CA LEU A 305 -3.80 -4.00 -0.92
C LEU A 305 -4.09 -5.32 -1.60
N GLU A 306 -4.45 -5.24 -2.87
CA GLU A 306 -4.70 -6.39 -3.74
C GLU A 306 -3.48 -6.70 -4.60
N HIS A 307 -3.45 -7.91 -5.15
CA HIS A 307 -2.55 -8.23 -6.26
C HIS A 307 -2.70 -7.22 -7.39
N SER A 308 -1.57 -6.93 -8.03
CA SER A 308 -1.53 -6.11 -9.24
C SER A 308 -0.70 -6.81 -10.32
N PRO A 309 -0.99 -6.56 -11.61
CA PRO A 309 -0.16 -7.08 -12.67
C PRO A 309 1.23 -6.43 -12.61
N LEU A 310 2.26 -7.20 -12.97
CA LEU A 310 3.57 -6.63 -13.26
C LEU A 310 3.53 -6.03 -14.66
N TYR A 311 3.82 -4.73 -14.75
CA TYR A 311 4.10 -4.08 -16.03
C TYR A 311 5.60 -4.05 -16.30
N PRO A 312 6.03 -4.03 -17.58
CA PRO A 312 7.45 -4.01 -17.95
C PRO A 312 8.28 -2.92 -17.27
N GLU A 313 7.65 -1.85 -16.82
CA GLU A 313 8.28 -0.69 -16.20
C GLU A 313 8.37 -0.77 -14.67
N ARG A 314 7.76 -1.79 -14.04
CA ARG A 314 7.65 -1.88 -12.57
C ARG A 314 9.02 -1.88 -11.88
N PHE A 315 9.99 -2.62 -12.41
CA PHE A 315 11.32 -2.71 -11.78
C PHE A 315 12.14 -1.43 -11.95
N ALA A 316 11.79 -0.56 -12.90
CA ALA A 316 12.45 0.73 -13.09
C ALA A 316 11.93 1.84 -12.16
N ARG A 317 10.88 1.57 -11.35
CA ARG A 317 10.20 2.59 -10.54
C ARG A 317 11.15 3.38 -9.62
N LYS A 318 12.11 2.69 -9.01
CA LYS A 318 13.12 3.28 -8.11
C LYS A 318 14.21 4.07 -8.84
N GLY A 319 14.38 3.85 -10.14
CA GLY A 319 15.38 4.52 -10.98
C GLY A 319 16.78 3.88 -10.95
N ASP A 320 17.00 2.85 -10.14
CA ASP A 320 18.24 2.07 -10.10
C ASP A 320 18.32 0.99 -11.20
N ILE A 321 17.19 0.65 -11.82
CA ILE A 321 17.08 -0.21 -13.00
C ILE A 321 16.50 0.61 -14.16
N SER A 322 17.13 0.57 -15.34
CA SER A 322 16.60 1.29 -16.50
C SER A 322 15.29 0.68 -17.02
N LEU A 323 14.45 1.46 -17.70
CA LEU A 323 13.23 0.96 -18.34
C LEU A 323 13.51 -0.19 -19.32
N SER A 324 14.57 -0.09 -20.10
CA SER A 324 14.98 -1.16 -21.03
C SER A 324 15.33 -2.45 -20.28
N LYS A 325 16.08 -2.35 -19.17
CA LYS A 325 16.45 -3.51 -18.36
C LYS A 325 15.25 -4.11 -17.63
N SER A 326 14.36 -3.26 -17.13
CA SER A 326 13.09 -3.68 -16.51
C SER A 326 12.22 -4.48 -17.48
N ALA A 327 12.14 -4.05 -18.75
CA ALA A 327 11.40 -4.78 -19.78
C ALA A 327 12.03 -6.14 -20.12
N LEU A 328 13.37 -6.23 -20.16
CA LEU A 328 14.08 -7.51 -20.34
C LEU A 328 13.84 -8.46 -19.17
N LEU A 329 13.91 -7.99 -17.93
CA LEU A 329 13.59 -8.76 -16.73
C LEU A 329 12.14 -9.26 -16.76
N PHE A 330 11.20 -8.39 -17.09
CA PHE A 330 9.79 -8.77 -17.24
C PHE A 330 9.62 -9.92 -18.26
N ASN A 331 10.26 -9.81 -19.42
CA ASN A 331 10.20 -10.86 -20.45
C ASN A 331 10.88 -12.16 -20.01
N GLU A 332 12.00 -12.08 -19.30
CA GLU A 332 12.64 -13.25 -18.69
C GLU A 332 11.68 -13.97 -17.73
N LEU A 333 11.07 -13.24 -16.78
CA LEU A 333 10.10 -13.83 -15.85
C LEU A 333 8.88 -14.42 -16.58
N LYS A 334 8.37 -13.73 -17.60
CA LYS A 334 7.25 -14.19 -18.44
C LYS A 334 7.57 -15.52 -19.13
N THR A 335 8.71 -15.59 -19.82
CA THR A 335 9.13 -16.77 -20.60
C THR A 335 9.48 -17.96 -19.70
N LYS A 336 9.93 -17.71 -18.48
CA LYS A 336 10.19 -18.73 -17.46
C LYS A 336 8.93 -19.18 -16.71
N GLY A 337 7.76 -18.62 -17.03
CA GLY A 337 6.49 -19.05 -16.44
C GLY A 337 6.20 -18.48 -15.06
N PHE A 338 6.91 -17.43 -14.62
CA PHE A 338 6.60 -16.74 -13.37
C PHE A 338 5.42 -15.78 -13.49
N LEU A 339 4.96 -15.46 -14.72
CA LEU A 339 3.81 -14.58 -14.94
C LEU A 339 2.69 -15.32 -15.69
N ASN A 340 1.45 -15.15 -15.25
CA ASN A 340 0.29 -15.68 -15.96
C ASN A 340 -0.03 -14.87 -17.23
N ASN A 341 -1.07 -15.25 -17.98
CA ASN A 341 -1.46 -14.58 -19.22
C ASN A 341 -1.87 -13.10 -19.03
N LYS A 342 -2.33 -12.71 -17.83
CA LYS A 342 -2.66 -11.33 -17.43
C LYS A 342 -1.50 -10.59 -16.75
N ASN A 343 -0.28 -11.14 -16.79
CA ASN A 343 0.94 -10.58 -16.20
C ASN A 343 0.96 -10.49 -14.66
N TYR A 344 0.10 -11.24 -13.97
CA TYR A 344 0.23 -11.39 -12.53
C TYR A 344 1.33 -12.40 -12.24
N PHE A 345 2.14 -12.11 -11.22
CA PHE A 345 3.15 -13.03 -10.73
C PHE A 345 2.50 -14.28 -10.12
N ILE A 346 3.10 -15.44 -10.34
CA ILE A 346 2.63 -16.74 -9.87
C ILE A 346 3.46 -17.14 -8.65
N GLY A 347 2.79 -17.31 -7.51
CA GLY A 347 3.45 -17.60 -6.23
C GLY A 347 4.01 -16.33 -5.58
N PHE A 348 5.10 -16.50 -4.81
CA PHE A 348 5.80 -15.43 -4.10
C PHE A 348 7.25 -15.31 -4.56
N SER A 349 7.92 -14.22 -4.21
CA SER A 349 9.30 -13.96 -4.63
C SER A 349 10.29 -15.05 -4.17
N ASP A 350 10.03 -15.74 -3.06
CA ASP A 350 10.82 -16.90 -2.61
C ASP A 350 10.93 -18.00 -3.65
N ALA A 351 9.88 -18.22 -4.46
CA ALA A 351 9.91 -19.20 -5.54
C ALA A 351 10.91 -18.79 -6.63
N LEU A 352 10.96 -17.50 -6.98
CA LEU A 352 11.96 -16.97 -7.91
C LEU A 352 13.35 -17.05 -7.30
N THR A 353 13.52 -16.65 -6.04
CA THR A 353 14.81 -16.70 -5.33
C THR A 353 15.36 -18.12 -5.31
N THR A 354 14.53 -19.10 -4.98
CA THR A 354 14.89 -20.53 -4.99
C THR A 354 15.32 -21.00 -6.37
N ALA A 355 14.53 -20.70 -7.41
CA ALA A 355 14.83 -21.08 -8.77
C ALA A 355 16.12 -20.43 -9.30
N TYR A 356 16.33 -19.15 -8.99
CA TYR A 356 17.53 -18.42 -9.33
C TYR A 356 18.77 -19.01 -8.64
N GLN A 357 18.70 -19.30 -7.34
CA GLN A 357 19.82 -19.90 -6.60
C GLN A 357 20.19 -21.29 -7.13
N ALA A 358 19.20 -22.08 -7.53
CA ALA A 358 19.43 -23.41 -8.09
C ALA A 358 20.13 -23.35 -9.47
N ASN A 359 19.84 -22.33 -10.29
CA ASN A 359 20.45 -22.19 -11.61
C ASN A 359 20.56 -20.72 -12.07
N PRO A 360 21.54 -19.94 -11.57
CA PRO A 360 21.63 -18.50 -11.87
C PRO A 360 21.84 -18.19 -13.34
N THR A 361 22.58 -19.04 -14.07
CA THR A 361 22.86 -18.85 -15.50
C THR A 361 21.61 -18.99 -16.37
N SER A 362 20.55 -19.61 -15.86
CA SER A 362 19.27 -19.70 -16.55
C SER A 362 18.46 -18.40 -16.51
N PHE A 363 18.89 -17.41 -15.72
CA PHE A 363 18.29 -16.08 -15.59
C PHE A 363 19.33 -14.99 -15.95
N PRO A 364 19.78 -14.90 -17.21
CA PRO A 364 20.80 -13.93 -17.63
C PRO A 364 20.46 -12.47 -17.27
N GLU A 365 19.20 -12.08 -17.38
CA GLU A 365 18.79 -10.70 -17.09
C GLU A 365 18.87 -10.41 -15.60
N LEU A 366 18.28 -11.27 -14.76
CA LEU A 366 18.39 -11.15 -13.31
C LEU A 366 19.85 -11.28 -12.83
N ASN A 367 20.61 -12.22 -13.38
CA ASN A 367 22.00 -12.49 -12.99
C ASN A 367 22.91 -11.28 -13.19
N SER A 368 22.68 -10.52 -14.28
CA SER A 368 23.46 -9.32 -14.61
C SER A 368 23.25 -8.12 -13.67
N LEU A 369 22.23 -8.16 -12.80
CA LEU A 369 21.95 -7.09 -11.84
C LEU A 369 22.95 -7.12 -10.67
N THR A 370 23.19 -5.94 -10.10
CA THR A 370 23.88 -5.82 -8.80
C THR A 370 23.03 -6.46 -7.69
N VAL A 371 23.63 -6.72 -6.52
CA VAL A 371 22.90 -7.26 -5.36
C VAL A 371 21.72 -6.36 -4.97
N PHE A 372 21.92 -5.04 -4.94
CA PHE A 372 20.84 -4.10 -4.58
C PHE A 372 19.72 -4.06 -5.62
N GLN A 373 20.04 -4.15 -6.91
CA GLN A 373 19.02 -4.23 -7.96
C GLN A 373 18.23 -5.54 -7.90
N LYS A 374 18.88 -6.67 -7.56
CA LYS A 374 18.18 -7.95 -7.31
C LYS A 374 17.17 -7.81 -6.17
N LEU A 375 17.57 -7.16 -5.06
CA LEU A 375 16.66 -6.87 -3.96
C LEU A 375 15.49 -5.98 -4.39
N THR A 376 15.74 -4.95 -5.23
CA THR A 376 14.66 -4.12 -5.82
C THR A 376 13.68 -4.99 -6.63
N VAL A 377 14.15 -5.98 -7.40
CA VAL A 377 13.26 -6.90 -8.15
C VAL A 377 12.39 -7.72 -7.20
N ILE A 378 12.98 -8.30 -6.15
CA ILE A 378 12.26 -9.08 -5.14
C ILE A 378 11.20 -8.22 -4.42
N GLU A 379 11.58 -7.03 -3.95
CA GLU A 379 10.66 -6.08 -3.30
C GLU A 379 9.49 -5.72 -4.23
N GLN A 380 9.74 -5.42 -5.50
CA GLN A 380 8.66 -5.09 -6.45
C GLN A 380 7.75 -6.29 -6.77
N ILE A 381 8.25 -7.52 -6.71
CA ILE A 381 7.41 -8.73 -6.81
C ILE A 381 6.53 -8.87 -5.58
N ASP A 382 7.09 -8.76 -4.38
CA ASP A 382 6.35 -8.83 -3.12
C ASP A 382 5.22 -7.80 -3.09
N LEU A 383 5.50 -6.56 -3.52
CA LEU A 383 4.49 -5.51 -3.64
C LEU A 383 3.42 -5.83 -4.69
N ALA A 384 3.79 -6.44 -5.82
CA ALA A 384 2.83 -6.81 -6.86
C ALA A 384 1.92 -7.95 -6.42
N VAL A 385 2.43 -8.88 -5.61
CA VAL A 385 1.64 -9.96 -5.00
C VAL A 385 1.08 -9.58 -3.63
N ALA A 386 1.10 -8.30 -3.25
CA ALA A 386 0.57 -7.81 -1.98
C ALA A 386 0.97 -8.69 -0.77
N ASP A 387 2.26 -9.03 -0.71
CA ASP A 387 2.88 -9.75 0.39
C ASP A 387 3.28 -8.80 1.53
N HIS A 388 3.96 -9.33 2.55
CA HIS A 388 4.42 -8.64 3.74
C HIS A 388 5.52 -7.59 3.50
N GLN A 389 5.18 -6.49 2.81
CA GLN A 389 6.08 -5.36 2.56
C GLN A 389 5.42 -4.02 2.88
N MET A 390 6.22 -3.01 3.21
CA MET A 390 5.74 -1.63 3.22
C MET A 390 5.44 -1.20 1.79
N TYR A 391 4.33 -0.52 1.55
CA TYR A 391 3.93 -0.05 0.22
C TYR A 391 3.40 1.37 0.26
N SER A 392 3.60 2.12 -0.83
CA SER A 392 3.17 3.53 -0.95
C SER A 392 1.80 3.73 -1.60
N ASP A 393 1.12 2.65 -1.96
CA ASP A 393 -0.18 2.62 -2.67
C ASP A 393 -1.33 3.29 -1.90
N TYR A 394 -1.20 3.43 -0.57
CA TYR A 394 -2.16 4.12 0.29
C TYR A 394 -1.57 5.35 0.97
N ASN A 395 -0.53 5.97 0.41
CA ASN A 395 0.08 7.16 0.99
C ASN A 395 -0.91 8.33 1.04
N ARG A 396 -1.71 8.58 -0.01
CA ARG A 396 -2.69 9.67 0.03
C ARG A 396 -3.84 9.37 0.97
N ALA A 397 -4.30 8.13 1.05
CA ALA A 397 -5.27 7.70 2.04
C ALA A 397 -4.77 7.92 3.47
N THR A 398 -3.54 7.49 3.76
CA THR A 398 -2.83 7.76 5.02
C THR A 398 -2.75 9.26 5.31
N LEU A 399 -2.29 10.05 4.34
CA LEU A 399 -2.17 11.50 4.52
C LEU A 399 -3.52 12.17 4.81
N LYS A 400 -4.57 11.76 4.10
CA LYS A 400 -5.94 12.23 4.35
C LYS A 400 -6.39 11.89 5.77
N PHE A 401 -6.17 10.66 6.23
CA PHE A 401 -6.53 10.26 7.59
C PHE A 401 -5.74 11.01 8.66
N LEU A 402 -4.45 11.30 8.44
CA LEU A 402 -3.67 12.13 9.36
C LEU A 402 -4.19 13.57 9.41
N ASN A 403 -4.69 14.12 8.31
CA ASN A 403 -5.25 15.47 8.26
C ASN A 403 -6.65 15.57 8.87
N THR A 404 -7.57 14.71 8.44
CA THR A 404 -9.00 14.86 8.71
C THR A 404 -9.61 13.68 9.47
N GLN A 405 -8.88 12.58 9.62
CA GLN A 405 -9.37 11.32 10.18
C GLN A 405 -10.60 10.82 9.41
N CYS A 406 -11.81 11.00 9.96
CA CYS A 406 -13.07 10.64 9.32
C CYS A 406 -13.92 11.87 8.95
N LEU A 407 -13.37 13.08 9.09
CA LEU A 407 -14.00 14.34 8.68
C LEU A 407 -13.85 14.58 7.17
#